data_AF-A0A7W9XG73-F1
#
_entry.id   AF-A0A7W9XG73-F1
#
_cell.length_a   1.000
_cell.length_b   1.000
_cell.length_c   1.000
_cell.angle_alpha   90.00
_cell.angle_beta   90.00
_cell.angle_gamma   90.00
#
_symmetry.space_group_name_H-M   'P 1'
#
loop_
_entity.id
_entity.type
_entity.pdbx_description
1 polymer ?
#
loop_
_entity_poly.entity_id
_entity_poly.type
_entity_poly.pdbx_seq_one_letter_code
_entity_poly.pdbx_strand_id
1 'polypeptide(L)'
;MVSDLNAAITVLPAKYNQTANWGRVSGAVASTILLKVYMQEAAKTGDATNWTKAQAVGQNIMGMGFSLDPSYKDVFVTPQNSEVIYAVPGNASSNNSTNATNYFSSIIPGDAKTILGQNVTASQNYKLAEMPWSYYDKYTPTDTRLQTIANSYVNTSGVTIDRAHGLDAAIPMKYPFQPNGQGFDFVMFQYSDVLLSMAEITNEISGPTPTAIGYLKQVTDRAQTTIPITATVSHDVLSNFILDERGRELYWETGIRRQDLIRHGTFISAAVSRGLPAKSYNLLFPIPSDVIIQSNGVVKQNAGY
;
A
#
# COMPACT_ATOMS: atom_id res chain seq x y z
N MET A 1 -6.39 8.46 20.59
CA MET A 1 -5.75 8.40 19.25
C MET A 1 -5.43 9.77 18.68
N VAL A 2 -6.40 10.61 18.27
CA VAL A 2 -6.10 11.95 17.69
C VAL A 2 -5.30 12.83 18.67
N SER A 3 -5.69 12.87 19.94
CA SER A 3 -4.94 13.54 21.01
C SER A 3 -3.48 13.09 21.09
N ASP A 4 -3.26 11.77 21.03
CA ASP A 4 -1.95 11.16 21.24
C ASP A 4 -1.04 11.42 20.04
N LEU A 5 -1.58 11.38 18.83
CA LEU A 5 -0.86 11.72 17.60
C LEU A 5 -0.46 13.19 17.59
N ASN A 6 -1.36 14.10 17.95
CA ASN A 6 -1.03 15.53 18.05
C ASN A 6 0.08 15.77 19.09
N ALA A 7 0.00 15.14 20.26
CA ALA A 7 1.05 15.23 21.28
C ALA A 7 2.38 14.64 20.79
N ALA A 8 2.36 13.55 20.03
CA ALA A 8 3.56 12.95 19.47
C ALA A 8 4.23 13.87 18.41
N ILE A 9 3.44 14.50 17.54
CA ILE A 9 3.94 15.40 16.49
C ILE A 9 4.72 16.58 17.07
N THR A 10 4.34 17.10 18.24
CA THR A 10 5.02 18.26 18.85
C THR A 10 6.34 17.93 19.52
N VAL A 11 6.55 16.69 19.94
CA VAL A 11 7.75 16.28 20.72
C VAL A 11 8.74 15.44 19.93
N LEU A 12 8.30 14.80 18.84
CA LEU A 12 9.15 13.94 18.03
C LEU A 12 9.88 14.73 16.92
N PRO A 13 11.14 14.41 16.61
CA PRO A 13 11.82 14.91 15.41
C PRO A 13 11.02 14.63 14.14
N ALA A 14 11.06 15.55 13.17
CA ALA A 14 10.26 15.46 11.95
C ALA A 14 10.50 14.14 11.18
N LYS A 15 11.76 13.75 10.96
CA LYS A 15 12.12 12.50 10.26
C LYS A 15 13.43 11.92 10.78
N TYR A 16 13.69 10.66 10.42
CA TYR A 16 14.89 9.91 10.84
C TYR A 16 15.71 9.29 9.70
N ASN A 17 15.35 9.56 8.44
CA ASN A 17 16.15 9.11 7.29
C ASN A 17 17.60 9.56 7.45
N GLN A 18 18.55 8.66 7.19
CA GLN A 18 20.00 8.90 7.28
C GLN A 18 20.48 9.29 8.68
N THR A 19 19.75 8.87 9.72
CA THR A 19 20.15 9.06 11.13
C THR A 19 20.28 7.72 11.84
N ALA A 20 21.00 7.69 12.96
CA ALA A 20 21.08 6.51 13.83
C ALA A 20 19.73 6.10 14.46
N ASN A 21 18.68 6.92 14.30
CA ASN A 21 17.34 6.67 14.82
C ASN A 21 16.38 6.07 13.78
N TRP A 22 16.87 5.67 12.60
CA TRP A 22 16.04 4.99 11.59
C TRP A 22 15.29 3.79 12.18
N GLY A 23 14.02 3.63 11.80
CA GLY A 23 13.11 2.62 12.34
C GLY A 23 12.39 3.01 13.64
N ARG A 24 12.73 4.15 14.26
CA ARG A 24 11.91 4.75 15.33
C ARG A 24 10.76 5.56 14.76
N VAL A 25 9.69 5.71 15.56
CA VAL A 25 8.55 6.57 15.22
C VAL A 25 8.96 8.03 15.25
N SER A 26 8.83 8.73 14.13
CA SER A 26 9.08 10.17 13.99
C SER A 26 7.78 10.98 13.99
N GLY A 27 7.90 12.32 14.01
CA GLY A 27 6.77 13.22 13.79
C GLY A 27 6.07 12.96 12.45
N ALA A 28 6.80 12.66 11.37
CA ALA A 28 6.22 12.29 10.09
C ALA A 28 5.39 11.00 10.15
N VAL A 29 5.79 10.01 10.97
CA VAL A 29 4.99 8.79 11.17
C VAL A 29 3.67 9.12 11.87
N ALA A 30 3.74 9.88 12.97
CA ALA A 30 2.54 10.32 13.68
C ALA A 30 1.61 11.15 12.78
N SER A 31 2.17 12.08 11.99
CA SER A 31 1.42 12.86 11.00
C SER A 31 0.79 11.98 9.92
N THR A 32 1.49 10.98 9.40
CA THR A 32 0.94 10.09 8.35
C THR A 32 -0.22 9.24 8.87
N ILE A 33 -0.13 8.75 10.12
CA ILE A 33 -1.25 8.05 10.76
C ILE A 33 -2.41 9.03 10.97
N LEU A 34 -2.13 10.24 11.46
CA LEU A 34 -3.16 11.26 11.70
C LEU A 34 -3.88 11.69 10.41
N LEU A 35 -3.15 11.83 9.31
CA LEU A 35 -3.68 12.08 7.97
C LEU A 35 -4.73 11.02 7.61
N LYS A 36 -4.35 9.73 7.70
CA LYS A 36 -5.24 8.60 7.40
C LYS A 36 -6.45 8.55 8.32
N VAL A 37 -6.28 8.86 9.62
CA VAL A 37 -7.38 8.94 10.58
C VAL A 37 -8.39 10.01 10.17
N TYR A 38 -7.94 11.22 9.84
CA TYR A 38 -8.85 12.27 9.41
C TYR A 38 -9.56 11.94 8.10
N MET A 39 -8.87 11.34 7.12
CA MET A 39 -9.50 10.89 5.87
C MET A 39 -10.57 9.82 6.14
N GLN A 40 -10.29 8.87 7.03
CA GLN A 40 -11.24 7.82 7.38
C GLN A 40 -12.46 8.36 8.12
N GLU A 41 -12.25 9.28 9.08
CA GLU A 41 -13.35 9.92 9.82
C GLU A 41 -14.19 10.82 8.89
N ALA A 42 -13.58 11.54 7.95
CA ALA A 42 -14.29 12.34 6.95
C ALA A 42 -15.26 11.45 6.14
N ALA A 43 -14.76 10.36 5.56
CA ALA A 43 -15.58 9.43 4.78
C ALA A 43 -16.65 8.72 5.61
N LYS A 44 -16.33 8.33 6.85
CA LYS A 44 -17.25 7.60 7.74
C LYS A 44 -18.40 8.47 8.24
N THR A 45 -18.12 9.73 8.59
CA THR A 45 -19.08 10.62 9.26
C THR A 45 -19.76 11.59 8.30
N GLY A 46 -19.18 11.83 7.14
CA GLY A 46 -19.59 12.91 6.23
C GLY A 46 -19.20 14.31 6.71
N ASP A 47 -18.45 14.45 7.81
CA ASP A 47 -17.98 15.74 8.31
C ASP A 47 -16.82 16.26 7.47
N ALA A 48 -17.12 17.21 6.58
CA ALA A 48 -16.17 17.84 5.68
C ALA A 48 -15.02 18.57 6.41
N THR A 49 -15.16 18.93 7.69
CA THR A 49 -14.07 19.56 8.45
C THR A 49 -12.87 18.62 8.62
N ASN A 50 -13.09 17.30 8.60
CA ASN A 50 -12.02 16.33 8.68
C ASN A 50 -11.17 16.30 7.40
N TRP A 51 -11.74 16.62 6.23
CA TRP A 51 -10.94 16.81 5.01
C TRP A 51 -10.00 18.01 5.12
N THR A 52 -10.46 19.14 5.68
CA THR A 52 -9.61 20.30 5.93
C THR A 52 -8.49 19.99 6.93
N LYS A 53 -8.79 19.24 8.00
CA LYS A 53 -7.75 18.79 8.95
C LYS A 53 -6.75 17.85 8.29
N ALA A 54 -7.23 16.90 7.47
CA ALA A 54 -6.37 16.01 6.69
C ALA A 54 -5.45 16.81 5.76
N GLN A 55 -5.98 17.80 5.04
CA GLN A 55 -5.21 18.66 4.15
C GLN A 55 -4.07 19.37 4.89
N ALA A 56 -4.35 19.95 6.06
CA ALA A 56 -3.34 20.64 6.86
C ALA A 56 -2.22 19.69 7.33
N VAL A 57 -2.58 18.47 7.75
CA VAL A 57 -1.60 17.45 8.14
C VAL A 57 -0.75 17.01 6.94
N GLY A 58 -1.37 16.78 5.78
CA GLY A 58 -0.65 16.41 4.56
C GLY A 58 0.31 17.50 4.09
N GLN A 59 -0.10 18.77 4.11
CA GLN A 59 0.78 19.92 3.82
C GLN A 59 1.98 19.98 4.77
N ASN A 60 1.77 19.70 6.05
CA ASN A 60 2.85 19.63 7.03
C ASN A 60 3.87 18.53 6.68
N ILE A 61 3.42 17.31 6.31
CA ILE A 61 4.30 16.21 5.90
C ILE A 61 5.09 16.59 4.64
N MET A 62 4.45 17.21 3.65
CA MET A 62 5.11 17.68 2.44
C MET A 62 6.22 18.71 2.73
N GLY A 63 6.10 19.49 3.80
CA GLY A 63 7.13 20.42 4.28
C GLY A 63 8.32 19.75 4.98
N MET A 64 8.30 18.44 5.25
CA MET A 64 9.37 17.72 5.98
C MET A 64 10.55 17.29 5.08
N GLY A 65 10.50 17.61 3.78
CA GLY A 65 11.57 17.34 2.82
C GLY A 65 11.69 15.88 2.41
N PHE A 66 10.56 15.20 2.23
CA PHE A 66 10.47 13.93 1.50
C PHE A 66 10.26 14.21 0.01
N SER A 67 10.68 13.28 -0.85
CA SER A 67 10.49 13.38 -2.29
C SER A 67 10.40 11.99 -2.92
N LEU A 68 9.65 11.87 -4.02
CA LEU A 68 9.61 10.62 -4.79
C LEU A 68 11.03 10.23 -5.22
N ASP A 69 11.34 8.93 -5.10
CA ASP A 69 12.50 8.34 -5.73
C ASP A 69 12.26 8.32 -7.25
N PRO A 70 13.22 8.75 -8.08
CA PRO A 70 13.07 8.71 -9.53
C PRO A 70 12.76 7.31 -10.07
N SER A 71 13.19 6.26 -9.37
CA SER A 71 12.98 4.87 -9.73
C SER A 71 12.02 4.20 -8.75
N TYR A 72 10.86 3.78 -9.24
CA TYR A 72 9.85 3.10 -8.41
C TYR A 72 10.42 1.87 -7.70
N LYS A 73 11.21 1.06 -8.41
CA LYS A 73 11.83 -0.14 -7.86
C LYS A 73 12.81 0.20 -6.74
N ASP A 74 13.58 1.28 -6.87
CA ASP A 74 14.64 1.61 -5.92
C ASP A 74 14.11 2.07 -4.57
N VAL A 75 12.84 2.49 -4.51
CA VAL A 75 12.11 2.75 -3.25
C VAL A 75 12.16 1.54 -2.31
N PHE A 76 12.09 0.32 -2.86
CA PHE A 76 12.05 -0.95 -2.12
C PHE A 76 13.39 -1.68 -2.07
N VAL A 77 14.43 -1.12 -2.70
CA VAL A 77 15.79 -1.67 -2.72
C VAL A 77 16.73 -0.85 -1.83
N THR A 78 16.62 0.47 -1.88
CA THR A 78 17.52 1.39 -1.18
C THR A 78 16.92 1.83 0.15
N PRO A 79 17.44 1.37 1.30
CA PRO A 79 16.93 1.78 2.60
C PRO A 79 17.06 3.28 2.82
N GLN A 80 16.13 3.87 3.59
CA GLN A 80 16.19 5.28 4.02
C GLN A 80 16.24 6.31 2.88
N ASN A 81 15.82 5.94 1.66
CA ASN A 81 15.71 6.85 0.53
C ASN A 81 14.77 8.04 0.82
N SER A 82 14.71 9.01 -0.09
CA SER A 82 13.94 10.24 0.12
C SER A 82 12.42 10.05 0.16
N GLU A 83 11.91 8.92 -0.35
CA GLU A 83 10.48 8.64 -0.46
C GLU A 83 9.94 7.94 0.79
N VAL A 84 10.73 7.08 1.44
CA VAL A 84 10.27 6.32 2.61
C VAL A 84 10.15 7.22 3.85
N ILE A 85 8.95 7.27 4.42
CA ILE A 85 8.66 7.96 5.69
C ILE A 85 8.96 7.04 6.87
N TYR A 86 8.58 5.76 6.74
CA TYR A 86 8.82 4.75 7.75
C TYR A 86 8.96 3.36 7.14
N ALA A 87 9.96 2.62 7.60
CA ALA A 87 10.07 1.19 7.39
C ALA A 87 10.39 0.50 8.71
N VAL A 88 9.92 -0.73 8.86
CA VAL A 88 10.41 -1.62 9.92
C VAL A 88 11.78 -2.15 9.46
N PRO A 89 12.89 -1.77 10.11
CA PRO A 89 14.20 -2.15 9.61
C PRO A 89 14.38 -3.66 9.60
N GLY A 90 14.92 -4.18 8.50
CA GLY A 90 15.28 -5.57 8.37
C GLY A 90 16.80 -5.71 8.25
N ASN A 91 17.38 -6.64 9.01
CA ASN A 91 18.76 -7.05 8.80
C ASN A 91 18.95 -8.55 9.10
N ALA A 92 20.10 -9.08 8.68
CA ALA A 92 20.42 -10.50 8.81
C ALA A 92 20.47 -11.00 10.26
N SER A 93 20.61 -10.10 11.23
CA SER A 93 20.67 -10.38 12.66
C SER A 93 19.33 -10.14 13.37
N SER A 94 18.28 -9.74 12.65
CA SER A 94 16.97 -9.39 13.20
C SER A 94 15.96 -10.54 13.05
N ASN A 95 15.06 -10.70 14.01
CA ASN A 95 13.92 -11.62 13.94
C ASN A 95 12.95 -11.29 12.78
N ASN A 96 13.17 -10.18 12.06
CA ASN A 96 12.47 -9.76 10.84
C ASN A 96 12.82 -10.64 9.62
N SER A 97 13.80 -11.54 9.73
CA SER A 97 14.07 -12.61 8.75
C SER A 97 12.82 -13.43 8.46
N THR A 98 11.99 -13.70 9.47
CA THR A 98 10.72 -14.42 9.32
C THR A 98 9.71 -13.65 8.46
N ASN A 99 9.65 -12.31 8.53
CA ASN A 99 8.76 -11.53 7.69
C ASN A 99 9.21 -11.55 6.22
N ALA A 100 10.50 -11.49 5.95
CA ALA A 100 11.02 -11.66 4.59
C ALA A 100 10.72 -13.07 4.05
N THR A 101 10.95 -14.10 4.85
CA THR A 101 10.61 -15.49 4.49
C THR A 101 9.10 -15.66 4.27
N ASN A 102 8.25 -15.12 5.15
CA ASN A 102 6.79 -15.17 5.02
C ASN A 102 6.30 -14.40 3.79
N TYR A 103 6.89 -13.23 3.53
CA TYR A 103 6.57 -12.43 2.34
C TYR A 103 6.82 -13.24 1.07
N PHE A 104 8.03 -13.77 0.88
CA PHE A 104 8.38 -14.48 -0.36
C PHE A 104 7.70 -15.85 -0.45
N SER A 105 7.66 -16.62 0.62
CA SER A 105 6.95 -17.92 0.63
C SER A 105 5.47 -17.78 0.30
N SER A 106 4.84 -16.64 0.63
CA SER A 106 3.44 -16.37 0.32
C SER A 106 3.18 -16.02 -1.15
N ILE A 107 4.17 -15.58 -1.95
CA ILE A 107 3.92 -15.13 -3.33
C ILE A 107 4.61 -16.00 -4.39
N ILE A 108 5.65 -16.74 -4.02
CA ILE A 108 6.48 -17.49 -4.97
C ILE A 108 5.89 -18.88 -5.22
N PRO A 109 5.77 -19.32 -6.49
CA PRO A 109 5.42 -20.71 -6.83
C PRO A 109 6.45 -21.73 -6.32
N GLY A 110 5.97 -22.89 -5.88
CA GLY A 110 6.81 -23.96 -5.30
C GLY A 110 7.92 -24.46 -6.22
N ASP A 111 7.69 -24.44 -7.53
CA ASP A 111 8.62 -24.91 -8.56
C ASP A 111 9.43 -23.78 -9.21
N ALA A 112 9.32 -22.53 -8.73
CA ALA A 112 10.02 -21.39 -9.32
C ALA A 112 11.53 -21.45 -9.06
N LYS A 113 12.31 -21.28 -10.14
CA LYS A 113 13.77 -21.14 -10.11
C LYS A 113 14.19 -19.69 -10.28
N THR A 114 13.63 -18.99 -11.26
CA THR A 114 13.95 -17.59 -11.55
C THR A 114 12.70 -16.75 -11.75
N ILE A 115 12.61 -15.60 -11.08
CA ILE A 115 11.55 -14.59 -11.27
C ILE A 115 12.20 -13.22 -11.44
N LEU A 116 11.84 -12.48 -12.50
CA LEU A 116 12.44 -11.16 -12.81
C LEU A 116 13.98 -11.15 -12.77
N GLY A 117 14.60 -12.24 -13.27
CA GLY A 117 16.05 -12.42 -13.29
C GLY A 117 16.70 -12.81 -11.94
N GLN A 118 15.92 -12.94 -10.86
CA GLN A 118 16.41 -13.30 -9.53
C GLN A 118 16.25 -14.81 -9.30
N ASN A 119 17.27 -15.48 -8.76
CA ASN A 119 17.17 -16.87 -8.33
C ASN A 119 16.35 -16.95 -7.04
N VAL A 120 15.19 -17.60 -7.11
CA VAL A 120 14.18 -17.67 -6.04
C VAL A 120 14.03 -19.07 -5.44
N THR A 121 14.97 -19.96 -5.72
CA THR A 121 14.91 -21.35 -5.25
C THR A 121 15.00 -21.36 -3.72
N ALA A 122 13.89 -21.71 -3.05
CA ALA A 122 13.78 -21.78 -1.60
C ALA A 122 13.04 -23.05 -1.16
N SER A 123 13.26 -23.48 0.08
CA SER A 123 12.67 -24.72 0.61
C SER A 123 11.17 -24.64 0.89
N GLN A 124 10.59 -23.43 0.96
CA GLN A 124 9.20 -23.20 1.35
C GLN A 124 8.59 -22.06 0.52
N ASN A 125 7.97 -22.42 -0.61
CA ASN A 125 7.25 -21.51 -1.51
C ASN A 125 5.83 -22.06 -1.73
N TYR A 126 4.81 -21.26 -1.43
CA TYR A 126 3.41 -21.72 -1.34
C TYR A 126 2.43 -20.98 -2.25
N LYS A 127 2.80 -19.82 -2.82
CA LYS A 127 1.94 -19.02 -3.72
C LYS A 127 0.51 -18.80 -3.17
N LEU A 128 0.42 -18.29 -1.94
CA LEU A 128 -0.83 -18.00 -1.23
C LEU A 128 -1.46 -16.65 -1.65
N ALA A 129 -0.67 -15.73 -2.17
CA ALA A 129 -1.09 -14.39 -2.54
C ALA A 129 -0.58 -13.99 -3.91
N GLU A 130 -1.49 -13.41 -4.70
CA GLU A 130 -1.28 -13.18 -6.12
C GLU A 130 -1.97 -11.88 -6.57
N MET A 131 -1.52 -11.31 -7.68
CA MET A 131 -2.19 -10.20 -8.37
C MET A 131 -3.04 -10.76 -9.52
N PRO A 132 -4.38 -10.72 -9.44
CA PRO A 132 -5.23 -11.24 -10.52
C PRO A 132 -4.91 -10.58 -11.85
N TRP A 133 -4.99 -11.33 -12.95
CA TRP A 133 -4.75 -10.79 -14.29
C TRP A 133 -5.64 -9.58 -14.61
N SER A 134 -6.90 -9.60 -14.16
CA SER A 134 -7.82 -8.47 -14.32
C SER A 134 -7.34 -7.18 -13.66
N TYR A 135 -6.45 -7.28 -12.66
CA TYR A 135 -5.79 -6.14 -12.03
C TYR A 135 -4.46 -5.80 -12.73
N TYR A 136 -3.66 -6.81 -13.05
CA TYR A 136 -2.41 -6.65 -13.80
C TYR A 136 -2.63 -5.97 -15.16
N ASP A 137 -3.73 -6.31 -15.85
CA ASP A 137 -4.08 -5.77 -17.17
C ASP A 137 -4.47 -4.27 -17.11
N LYS A 138 -4.56 -3.66 -15.91
CA LYS A 138 -4.74 -2.22 -15.73
C LYS A 138 -3.43 -1.41 -15.87
N TYR A 139 -2.28 -2.06 -15.83
CA TYR A 139 -0.99 -1.40 -16.03
C TYR A 139 -0.72 -1.23 -17.53
N THR A 140 -0.24 -0.05 -17.95
CA THR A 140 0.20 0.13 -19.34
C THR A 140 1.54 -0.60 -19.55
N PRO A 141 1.87 -1.04 -20.78
CA PRO A 141 3.16 -1.69 -21.04
C PRO A 141 4.40 -0.84 -20.72
N THR A 142 4.24 0.49 -20.65
CA THR A 142 5.30 1.45 -20.29
C THR A 142 5.38 1.73 -18.78
N ASP A 143 4.45 1.20 -17.99
CA ASP A 143 4.39 1.47 -16.56
C ASP A 143 5.60 0.86 -15.85
N THR A 144 6.45 1.72 -15.26
CA THR A 144 7.71 1.29 -14.65
C THR A 144 7.50 0.40 -13.42
N ARG A 145 6.30 0.38 -12.82
CA ARG A 145 5.95 -0.50 -11.71
C ARG A 145 5.96 -1.97 -12.10
N LEU A 146 5.77 -2.29 -13.38
CA LEU A 146 5.87 -3.65 -13.91
C LEU A 146 7.27 -4.27 -13.71
N GLN A 147 8.31 -3.46 -13.45
CA GLN A 147 9.63 -3.97 -13.05
C GLN A 147 9.64 -4.77 -11.73
N THR A 148 8.55 -4.68 -10.97
CA THR A 148 8.37 -5.30 -9.66
C THR A 148 7.17 -6.25 -9.61
N ILE A 149 6.55 -6.53 -10.77
CA ILE A 149 5.41 -7.43 -10.90
C ILE A 149 5.71 -8.42 -12.01
N ALA A 150 5.89 -9.70 -11.66
CA ALA A 150 6.25 -10.71 -12.64
C ALA A 150 5.00 -11.27 -13.34
N ASN A 151 5.01 -11.26 -14.67
CA ASN A 151 4.01 -11.93 -15.50
C ASN A 151 4.43 -13.35 -15.94
N SER A 152 5.63 -13.78 -15.55
CA SER A 152 6.21 -15.06 -15.87
C SER A 152 7.32 -15.44 -14.90
N TYR A 153 7.67 -16.72 -14.86
CA TYR A 153 8.83 -17.24 -14.15
C TYR A 153 9.45 -18.43 -14.90
N VAL A 154 10.70 -18.77 -14.58
CA VAL A 154 11.33 -20.01 -15.04
C VAL A 154 11.28 -21.02 -13.92
N ASN A 155 10.74 -22.22 -14.17
CA ASN A 155 10.66 -23.27 -13.18
C ASN A 155 11.98 -24.05 -13.02
N THR A 156 12.03 -24.97 -12.05
CA THR A 156 13.21 -25.80 -11.76
C THR A 156 13.64 -26.70 -12.93
N SER A 157 12.73 -27.01 -13.86
CA SER A 157 13.02 -27.73 -15.11
C SER A 157 13.53 -26.83 -16.25
N GLY A 158 13.61 -25.51 -16.04
CA GLY A 158 14.07 -24.56 -17.06
C GLY A 158 12.99 -24.12 -18.04
N VAL A 159 11.72 -24.41 -17.77
CA VAL A 159 10.58 -24.02 -18.61
C VAL A 159 10.05 -22.66 -18.14
N THR A 160 9.76 -21.77 -19.08
CA THR A 160 9.05 -20.51 -18.81
C THR A 160 7.57 -20.79 -18.59
N ILE A 161 7.07 -20.38 -17.43
CA ILE A 161 5.66 -20.43 -17.05
C ILE A 161 5.14 -18.99 -17.06
N ASP A 162 4.18 -18.72 -17.94
CA ASP A 162 3.50 -17.44 -18.10
C ASP A 162 1.99 -17.68 -18.19
N ARG A 163 1.21 -16.63 -18.49
CA ARG A 163 -0.25 -16.72 -18.60
C ARG A 163 -0.72 -17.77 -19.62
N ALA A 164 0.01 -18.01 -20.71
CA ALA A 164 -0.31 -19.02 -21.72
C ALA A 164 0.07 -20.44 -21.28
N HIS A 165 0.97 -20.56 -20.30
CA HIS A 165 1.52 -21.82 -19.82
C HIS A 165 1.11 -22.16 -18.37
N GLY A 166 -0.05 -21.65 -17.91
CA GLY A 166 -0.65 -22.04 -16.63
C GLY A 166 -0.33 -21.15 -15.43
N LEU A 167 0.22 -19.94 -15.64
CA LEU A 167 0.28 -18.94 -14.57
C LEU A 167 -1.08 -18.24 -14.42
N ASP A 168 -1.79 -18.57 -13.35
CA ASP A 168 -3.17 -18.07 -13.12
C ASP A 168 -3.25 -16.59 -12.68
N ALA A 169 -2.15 -15.99 -12.25
CA ALA A 169 -2.08 -14.61 -11.79
C ALA A 169 -0.63 -14.09 -11.76
N ALA A 170 -0.45 -12.77 -11.81
CA ALA A 170 0.87 -12.14 -11.72
C ALA A 170 1.44 -12.21 -10.29
N ILE A 171 2.78 -12.20 -10.19
CA ILE A 171 3.52 -12.37 -8.94
C ILE A 171 4.02 -11.00 -8.45
N PRO A 172 3.56 -10.48 -7.29
CA PRO A 172 3.92 -9.15 -6.79
C PRO A 172 5.32 -9.14 -6.12
N MET A 173 6.37 -9.23 -6.93
CA MET A 173 7.79 -9.20 -6.53
C MET A 173 8.28 -7.78 -6.16
N LYS A 174 7.54 -7.09 -5.29
CA LYS A 174 7.78 -5.69 -4.92
C LYS A 174 9.16 -5.44 -4.32
N TYR A 175 9.64 -6.36 -3.48
CA TYR A 175 10.94 -6.33 -2.85
C TYR A 175 11.94 -7.28 -3.54
N PRO A 176 13.25 -6.96 -3.54
CA PRO A 176 14.28 -7.86 -4.03
C PRO A 176 14.34 -9.13 -3.16
N PHE A 177 14.38 -10.29 -3.80
CA PHE A 177 14.41 -11.58 -3.15
C PHE A 177 15.63 -11.72 -2.23
N GLN A 178 15.39 -12.21 -1.02
CA GLN A 178 16.41 -12.42 0.00
C GLN A 178 16.61 -13.92 0.26
N PRO A 179 17.48 -14.63 -0.51
CA PRO A 179 17.59 -16.11 -0.46
C PRO A 179 18.00 -16.65 0.90
N ASN A 180 18.77 -15.86 1.66
CA ASN A 180 19.30 -16.25 2.96
C ASN A 180 18.46 -15.71 4.14
N GLY A 181 17.26 -15.19 3.88
CA GLY A 181 16.39 -14.62 4.90
C GLY A 181 16.99 -13.37 5.58
N GLN A 182 17.88 -12.64 4.91
CA GLN A 182 18.63 -11.51 5.47
C GLN A 182 17.77 -10.30 5.87
N GLY A 183 16.45 -10.39 5.72
CA GLY A 183 15.53 -9.29 5.95
C GLY A 183 15.68 -8.19 4.90
N PHE A 184 14.70 -7.29 4.87
CA PHE A 184 14.77 -6.03 4.15
C PHE A 184 13.95 -5.01 4.93
N ASP A 185 14.17 -3.73 4.67
CA ASP A 185 13.36 -2.67 5.27
C ASP A 185 11.92 -2.76 4.74
N PHE A 186 11.02 -3.22 5.59
CA PHE A 186 9.62 -3.38 5.22
C PHE A 186 8.95 -2.02 5.26
N VAL A 187 8.73 -1.41 4.10
CA VAL A 187 8.17 -0.08 3.96
C VAL A 187 6.73 -0.08 4.45
N MET A 188 6.46 0.84 5.39
CA MET A 188 5.14 1.00 6.01
C MET A 188 4.43 2.25 5.50
N PHE A 189 5.17 3.35 5.39
CA PHE A 189 4.67 4.64 4.91
C PHE A 189 5.71 5.28 3.98
N GLN A 190 5.22 5.86 2.89
CA GLN A 190 6.04 6.52 1.88
C GLN A 190 5.33 7.74 1.29
N TYR A 191 6.10 8.61 0.64
CA TYR A 191 5.64 9.92 0.18
C TYR A 191 4.63 9.85 -0.97
N SER A 192 4.68 8.82 -1.81
CA SER A 192 3.66 8.55 -2.85
C SER A 192 2.25 8.42 -2.25
N ASP A 193 2.10 7.74 -1.11
CA ASP A 193 0.83 7.61 -0.40
C ASP A 193 0.33 8.97 0.12
N VAL A 194 1.24 9.84 0.57
CA VAL A 194 0.89 11.21 0.97
C VAL A 194 0.43 12.03 -0.24
N LEU A 195 1.13 11.97 -1.37
CA LEU A 195 0.73 12.67 -2.60
C LEU A 195 -0.64 12.20 -3.10
N LEU A 196 -0.88 10.89 -3.15
CA LEU A 196 -2.17 10.36 -3.59
C LEU A 196 -3.29 10.66 -2.58
N SER A 197 -2.98 10.68 -1.29
CA SER A 197 -3.92 11.16 -0.25
C SER A 197 -4.24 12.64 -0.44
N MET A 198 -3.25 13.47 -0.76
CA MET A 198 -3.46 14.90 -1.02
C MET A 198 -4.26 15.16 -2.31
N ALA A 199 -4.05 14.36 -3.35
CA ALA A 199 -4.88 14.39 -4.56
C ALA A 199 -6.36 14.11 -4.20
N GLU A 200 -6.59 13.08 -3.39
CA GLU A 200 -7.93 12.70 -2.95
C GLU A 200 -8.58 13.77 -2.07
N ILE A 201 -7.90 14.21 -1.01
CA ILE A 201 -8.37 15.25 -0.09
C ILE A 201 -8.74 16.53 -0.87
N THR A 202 -7.90 16.92 -1.82
CA THR A 202 -8.16 18.13 -2.63
C THR A 202 -9.37 17.93 -3.55
N ASN A 203 -9.55 16.73 -4.11
CA ASN A 203 -10.74 16.40 -4.88
C ASN A 203 -12.00 16.44 -4.00
N GLU A 204 -11.96 15.87 -2.80
CA GLU A 204 -13.11 15.87 -1.87
C GLU A 204 -13.50 17.29 -1.42
N ILE A 205 -12.54 18.21 -1.27
CA ILE A 205 -12.81 19.59 -0.85
C ILE A 205 -13.27 20.48 -2.01
N SER A 206 -12.71 20.31 -3.20
CA SER A 206 -12.84 21.30 -4.29
C SER A 206 -13.05 20.72 -5.69
N GLY A 207 -13.20 19.40 -5.82
CA GLY A 207 -13.31 18.71 -7.09
C GLY A 207 -11.99 18.62 -7.86
N PRO A 208 -12.03 18.32 -9.17
CA PRO A 208 -10.86 18.02 -10.00
C PRO A 208 -10.06 19.28 -10.38
N THR A 209 -9.49 19.93 -9.38
CA THR A 209 -8.68 21.15 -9.53
C THR A 209 -7.29 20.83 -10.11
N PRO A 210 -6.61 21.80 -10.75
CA PRO A 210 -5.22 21.64 -11.16
C PRO A 210 -4.29 21.20 -10.02
N THR A 211 -4.57 21.59 -8.78
CA THR A 211 -3.81 21.15 -7.60
C THR A 211 -4.00 19.66 -7.31
N ALA A 212 -5.24 19.16 -7.31
CA ALA A 212 -5.51 17.72 -7.12
C ALA A 212 -4.83 16.88 -8.21
N ILE A 213 -4.98 17.31 -9.46
CA ILE A 213 -4.36 16.68 -10.63
C ILE A 213 -2.82 16.76 -10.53
N GLY A 214 -2.27 17.87 -10.04
CA GLY A 214 -0.83 18.05 -9.88
C GLY A 214 -0.18 17.09 -8.88
N TYR A 215 -0.87 16.74 -7.79
CA TYR A 215 -0.37 15.71 -6.85
C TYR A 215 -0.38 14.32 -7.48
N LEU A 216 -1.48 13.97 -8.15
CA LEU A 216 -1.62 12.71 -8.88
C LEU A 216 -0.57 12.59 -9.99
N LYS A 217 -0.33 13.68 -10.72
CA LYS A 217 0.59 13.75 -11.86
C LYS A 217 2.03 13.42 -11.47
N GLN A 218 2.47 13.84 -10.28
CA GLN A 218 3.81 13.51 -9.79
C GLN A 218 4.04 11.99 -9.74
N VAL A 219 3.03 11.22 -9.31
CA VAL A 219 3.12 9.76 -9.21
C VAL A 219 3.02 9.12 -10.60
N THR A 220 2.06 9.56 -11.43
CA THR A 220 1.89 8.98 -12.77
C THR A 220 3.09 9.27 -13.68
N ASP A 221 3.69 10.45 -13.58
CA ASP A 221 4.89 10.83 -14.34
C ASP A 221 6.08 9.95 -13.98
N ARG A 222 6.32 9.69 -12.68
CA ARG A 222 7.35 8.77 -12.21
C ARG A 222 7.11 7.36 -12.75
N ALA A 223 5.85 6.93 -12.78
CA ALA A 223 5.44 5.64 -13.32
C ALA A 223 5.47 5.57 -14.86
N GLN A 224 5.75 6.67 -15.57
CA GLN A 224 5.67 6.77 -17.04
C GLN A 224 4.27 6.42 -17.59
N THR A 225 3.24 6.91 -16.89
CA THR A 225 1.83 6.78 -17.25
C THR A 225 1.19 8.15 -17.42
N THR A 226 -0.01 8.19 -18.02
CA THR A 226 -0.73 9.42 -18.29
C THR A 226 -2.07 9.44 -17.57
N ILE A 227 -2.49 10.63 -17.13
CA ILE A 227 -3.86 10.86 -16.65
C ILE A 227 -4.71 11.21 -17.87
N PRO A 228 -5.68 10.36 -18.28
CA PRO A 228 -6.52 10.67 -19.40
C PRO A 228 -7.43 11.86 -19.05
N ILE A 229 -7.70 12.75 -20.00
CA ILE A 229 -8.57 13.92 -19.77
C ILE A 229 -9.97 13.52 -19.29
N THR A 230 -10.44 12.34 -19.71
CA THR A 230 -11.72 11.77 -19.25
C THR A 230 -11.71 11.42 -17.78
N ALA A 231 -10.55 11.22 -17.14
CA ALA A 231 -10.44 10.95 -15.70
C ALA A 231 -10.58 12.22 -14.83
N THR A 232 -10.62 13.42 -15.42
CA THR A 232 -10.62 14.68 -14.66
C THR A 232 -11.91 15.50 -14.84
N VAL A 233 -12.96 14.90 -15.40
CA VAL A 233 -14.18 15.62 -15.81
C VAL A 233 -15.15 15.92 -14.69
N SER A 234 -15.07 15.20 -13.57
CA SER A 234 -15.93 15.41 -12.40
C SER A 234 -15.27 14.86 -11.13
N HIS A 235 -15.85 15.23 -9.98
CA HIS A 235 -15.45 14.73 -8.67
C HIS A 235 -15.35 13.20 -8.63
N ASP A 236 -16.45 12.51 -8.96
CA ASP A 236 -16.54 11.05 -8.82
C ASP A 236 -15.64 10.31 -9.80
N VAL A 237 -15.48 10.86 -11.01
CA VAL A 237 -14.60 10.27 -12.02
C VAL A 237 -13.13 10.39 -11.59
N LEU A 238 -12.72 11.54 -11.04
CA LEU A 238 -11.36 11.69 -10.51
C LEU A 238 -11.16 10.84 -9.24
N SER A 239 -12.16 10.76 -8.36
CA SER A 239 -12.09 9.94 -7.14
C SER A 239 -11.85 8.46 -7.49
N ASN A 240 -12.58 7.92 -8.48
CA ASN A 240 -12.36 6.57 -8.98
C ASN A 240 -10.97 6.37 -9.61
N PHE A 241 -10.47 7.36 -10.37
CA PHE A 241 -9.13 7.27 -10.93
C PHE A 241 -8.05 7.29 -9.86
N ILE A 242 -8.19 8.15 -8.84
CA ILE A 242 -7.28 8.21 -7.68
C ILE A 242 -7.30 6.88 -6.94
N LEU A 243 -8.47 6.29 -6.70
CA LEU A 243 -8.58 4.97 -6.07
C LEU A 243 -7.83 3.91 -6.87
N ASP A 244 -7.98 3.90 -8.20
CA ASP A 244 -7.29 2.94 -9.05
C ASP A 244 -5.78 3.19 -9.10
N GLU A 245 -5.33 4.45 -9.13
CA GLU A 245 -3.90 4.80 -9.07
C GLU A 245 -3.27 4.43 -7.72
N ARG A 246 -3.97 4.66 -6.60
CA ARG A 246 -3.55 4.20 -5.27
C ARG A 246 -3.36 2.68 -5.23
N GLY A 247 -4.26 1.94 -5.88
CA GLY A 247 -4.10 0.50 -5.97
C GLY A 247 -2.91 0.08 -6.86
N ARG A 248 -2.65 0.79 -7.96
CA ARG A 248 -1.49 0.50 -8.83
C ARG A 248 -0.16 0.85 -8.17
N GLU A 249 -0.12 1.95 -7.44
CA GLU A 249 1.06 2.47 -6.78
C GLU A 249 1.40 1.67 -5.51
N LEU A 250 0.40 1.49 -4.64
CA LEU A 250 0.54 0.95 -3.28
C LEU A 250 0.16 -0.53 -3.20
N TYR A 251 0.22 -1.26 -4.32
CA TYR A 251 -0.10 -2.67 -4.35
C TYR A 251 0.80 -3.44 -3.37
N TRP A 252 0.22 -4.41 -2.65
CA TRP A 252 0.97 -5.26 -1.72
C TRP A 252 1.70 -4.50 -0.59
N GLU A 253 1.25 -3.28 -0.25
CA GLU A 253 1.73 -2.49 0.89
C GLU A 253 0.68 -2.44 2.01
N THR A 254 1.02 -3.03 3.16
CA THR A 254 0.36 -2.88 4.49
C THR A 254 -1.17 -2.93 4.55
N GLY A 255 -1.83 -3.53 3.55
CA GLY A 255 -3.29 -3.63 3.49
C GLY A 255 -4.00 -2.33 3.09
N ILE A 256 -3.28 -1.35 2.53
CA ILE A 256 -3.82 -0.03 2.15
C ILE A 256 -5.05 -0.16 1.24
N ARG A 257 -5.04 -1.09 0.27
CA ARG A 257 -6.16 -1.29 -0.65
C ARG A 257 -7.48 -1.59 0.05
N ARG A 258 -7.46 -2.33 1.17
CA ARG A 258 -8.69 -2.61 1.94
C ARG A 258 -9.24 -1.31 2.54
N GLN A 259 -8.37 -0.51 3.14
CA GLN A 259 -8.74 0.75 3.79
C GLN A 259 -9.31 1.72 2.76
N ASP A 260 -8.64 1.86 1.62
CA ASP A 260 -9.11 2.73 0.53
C ASP A 260 -10.48 2.30 0.00
N LEU A 261 -10.69 1.01 -0.27
CA LEU A 261 -11.98 0.52 -0.73
C LEU A 261 -13.10 0.72 0.30
N ILE A 262 -12.81 0.60 1.60
CA ILE A 262 -13.81 0.91 2.65
C ILE A 262 -14.13 2.40 2.63
N ARG A 263 -13.10 3.25 2.59
CA ARG A 263 -13.22 4.70 2.64
C ARG A 263 -13.95 5.27 1.42
N HIS A 264 -13.74 4.67 0.25
CA HIS A 264 -14.46 4.96 -0.99
C HIS A 264 -15.85 4.29 -1.08
N GLY A 265 -16.26 3.50 -0.09
CA GLY A 265 -17.54 2.79 -0.08
C GLY A 265 -17.66 1.67 -1.12
N THR A 266 -16.56 1.26 -1.76
CA THR A 266 -16.55 0.27 -2.85
C THR A 266 -16.13 -1.12 -2.41
N PHE A 267 -15.74 -1.34 -1.15
CA PHE A 267 -15.23 -2.63 -0.68
C PHE A 267 -16.20 -3.80 -0.91
N ILE A 268 -17.49 -3.62 -0.57
CA ILE A 268 -18.49 -4.67 -0.72
C ILE A 268 -18.83 -4.90 -2.20
N SER A 269 -19.09 -3.83 -2.96
CA SER A 269 -19.41 -3.95 -4.39
C SER A 269 -18.26 -4.55 -5.20
N ALA A 270 -17.01 -4.22 -4.87
CA ALA A 270 -15.82 -4.80 -5.50
C ALA A 270 -15.60 -6.28 -5.13
N ALA A 271 -16.08 -6.75 -3.98
CA ALA A 271 -16.08 -8.18 -3.65
C ALA A 271 -17.20 -8.92 -4.39
N VAL A 272 -18.40 -8.35 -4.41
CA VAL A 272 -19.57 -8.91 -5.12
C VAL A 272 -19.32 -9.00 -6.63
N SER A 273 -18.68 -8.00 -7.24
CA SER A 273 -18.33 -8.04 -8.68
C SER A 273 -17.33 -9.13 -9.04
N ARG A 274 -16.58 -9.65 -8.06
CA ARG A 274 -15.69 -10.81 -8.20
C ARG A 274 -16.38 -12.14 -7.86
N GLY A 275 -17.71 -12.13 -7.68
CA GLY A 275 -18.49 -13.34 -7.35
C GLY A 275 -18.40 -13.76 -5.88
N LEU A 276 -17.86 -12.93 -4.99
CA LEU A 276 -17.77 -13.24 -3.56
C LEU A 276 -19.05 -12.81 -2.83
N PRO A 277 -19.60 -13.63 -1.92
CA PRO A 277 -20.87 -13.35 -1.22
C PRO A 277 -20.68 -12.34 -0.06
N ALA A 278 -20.01 -11.22 -0.30
CA ALA A 278 -19.70 -10.22 0.72
C ALA A 278 -20.95 -9.51 1.24
N LYS A 279 -20.98 -9.28 2.56
CA LYS A 279 -22.07 -8.61 3.28
C LYS A 279 -21.55 -7.36 3.99
N SER A 280 -22.46 -6.45 4.35
CA SER A 280 -22.12 -5.17 5.01
C SER A 280 -21.29 -5.34 6.28
N TYR A 281 -21.50 -6.41 7.06
CA TYR A 281 -20.72 -6.67 8.28
C TYR A 281 -19.26 -7.07 7.99
N ASN A 282 -18.91 -7.48 6.77
CA ASN A 282 -17.52 -7.77 6.37
C ASN A 282 -16.64 -6.53 6.23
N LEU A 283 -17.18 -5.33 6.46
CA LEU A 283 -16.38 -4.11 6.65
C LEU A 283 -15.51 -4.19 7.92
N LEU A 284 -15.94 -4.95 8.93
CA LEU A 284 -15.17 -5.23 10.14
C LEU A 284 -14.74 -6.71 10.15
N PHE A 285 -13.66 -7.02 10.86
CA PHE A 285 -13.29 -8.40 11.16
C PHE A 285 -14.07 -8.91 12.37
N PRO A 286 -14.32 -10.23 12.49
CA PRO A 286 -14.86 -10.79 13.72
C PRO A 286 -13.85 -10.60 14.87
N ILE A 287 -14.36 -10.31 16.05
CA ILE A 287 -13.56 -10.35 17.28
C ILE A 287 -13.26 -11.81 17.61
N PRO A 288 -12.00 -12.18 17.93
CA PRO A 288 -11.64 -13.55 18.29
C PRO A 288 -12.49 -14.09 19.44
N SER A 289 -12.95 -15.34 19.33
CA SER A 289 -13.82 -15.98 20.34
C SER A 289 -13.21 -15.99 21.73
N ASP A 290 -11.90 -16.21 21.82
CA ASP A 290 -11.19 -16.28 23.10
C ASP A 290 -11.25 -14.95 23.85
N VAL A 291 -11.22 -13.81 23.15
CA VAL A 291 -11.36 -12.47 23.76
C VAL A 291 -12.76 -12.30 24.35
N ILE A 292 -13.79 -12.73 23.63
CA ILE A 292 -15.19 -12.65 24.10
C ILE A 292 -15.37 -13.53 25.35
N ILE A 293 -14.90 -14.77 25.30
CA ILE A 293 -14.99 -15.74 26.40
C ILE A 293 -14.25 -15.21 27.63
N GLN A 294 -12.99 -14.79 27.47
CA GLN A 294 -12.16 -14.30 28.59
C GLN A 294 -12.68 -12.98 29.19
N SER A 295 -13.31 -12.13 28.38
CA SER A 295 -13.95 -10.90 28.86
C SER A 295 -15.22 -11.15 29.68
N ASN A 296 -15.67 -12.41 29.78
CA ASN A 296 -16.88 -12.82 30.48
C ASN A 296 -18.12 -11.97 30.09
N GLY A 297 -18.29 -11.73 28.79
CA GLY A 297 -19.43 -11.00 28.23
C GLY A 297 -19.32 -9.47 28.22
N VAL A 298 -18.19 -8.90 28.65
CA VAL A 298 -17.92 -7.45 28.52
C VAL A 298 -17.67 -7.07 27.07
N VAL A 299 -16.83 -7.84 26.37
CA VAL A 299 -16.58 -7.66 24.93
C VAL A 299 -17.64 -8.44 24.16
N LYS A 300 -18.41 -7.71 23.34
CA LYS A 300 -19.45 -8.28 22.47
C LYS A 300 -18.95 -8.32 21.04
N GLN A 301 -19.44 -9.30 20.28
CA GLN A 301 -19.12 -9.45 18.86
C GLN A 301 -19.62 -8.25 18.04
N ASN A 302 -18.93 -7.97 16.93
CA ASN A 302 -19.38 -7.04 15.90
C ASN A 302 -20.71 -7.53 15.29
N ALA A 303 -21.67 -6.62 15.08
CA ALA A 303 -22.97 -7.00 14.54
C ALA A 303 -22.86 -7.76 13.20
N GLY A 304 -23.52 -8.92 13.11
CA GLY A 304 -23.54 -9.79 11.93
C GLY A 304 -22.56 -10.96 11.96
N TYR A 305 -21.69 -11.05 12.97
CA TYR A 305 -20.83 -12.21 13.25
C TYR A 305 -21.34 -13.04 14.42
#